data_AF-A0A963EZ65-F1
#
_entry.id   AF-A0A963EZ65-F1
#
_cell.length_a   1.000
_cell.length_b   1.000
_cell.length_c   1.000
_cell.angle_alpha   90.00
_cell.angle_beta   90.00
_cell.angle_gamma   90.00
#
_symmetry.space_group_name_H-M   'P 1'
#
loop_
_entity.id
_entity.type
_entity.pdbx_description
1 polymer ?
#
loop_
_entity_poly.entity_id
_entity_poly.type
_entity_poly.pdbx_seq_one_letter_code
_entity_poly.pdbx_strand_id
1 'polypeptide(L)'
;RVAMQFDGNPNTTANPHYDWVPATGATSGIATMDISATANCNRCHDPLGLHGGNRREVQYCVTCHNPGTTDANSGNTVDMKVMVHKIHMGANLPSVQEGQPYVIYGYRDAEHDYSHVLYPQDVRNCVNCHAGSATGADPVYPEGSGYELTLTSQGDNWAYYASQAACGSCHDAMDFSRHAGGQTDDSNCNSCHSTGGVAGSIEQSHTILTDEARKAFAAEILSVTNTAPGEFPQVQYKVFDPTDGDAPYDLATDPVWTQVASGASRLAIDLAWPTSDYTNTGNEQDNASAVSLDALAGTPAGDGSYTVTSGVPVPPVVADGSGVAALEGHPAVNIGSEEEPDEQRIAFTNVHEFFSVNEPDGVPVPRRTSAELTSCLDCHQTLSLHGSNRTDDLQVCVTCHNPRNTDLEVREIAVSPPTDGKDEESLDFKTMVHGIHAASVRENALQIVGFRGFTTYAYTEPFPGDISNCLSCHTDDGFTLPLPSGVLGTTIDTGDDHASPLDDTVVTPITAVCSSCHDGQTAAAHMTDNGGSFDTTQAAIDSGEVVETCDVCHGTGRISDVAVKHNVHAKPIQ
;
A
#
# COMPACT_ATOMS: atom_id res chain seq x y z
N ARG A 1 -14.06 32.32 15.40
CA ARG A 1 -13.91 30.97 15.98
C ARG A 1 -13.44 31.06 17.42
N VAL A 2 -14.01 30.24 18.30
CA VAL A 2 -13.42 29.83 19.57
C VAL A 2 -13.27 28.32 19.49
N ALA A 3 -12.18 27.78 20.00
CA ALA A 3 -11.97 26.34 20.08
C ALA A 3 -11.43 25.99 21.47
N MET A 4 -11.74 24.78 21.94
CA MET A 4 -11.34 24.32 23.27
C MET A 4 -10.51 23.06 23.15
N GLN A 5 -9.46 22.95 23.97
CA GLN A 5 -8.67 21.74 24.14
C GLN A 5 -9.01 21.14 25.51
N PHE A 6 -9.24 19.82 25.55
CA PHE A 6 -9.31 19.06 26.79
C PHE A 6 -7.98 18.33 27.02
N ASP A 7 -7.54 18.28 28.27
CA ASP A 7 -6.41 17.45 28.70
C ASP A 7 -6.92 16.37 29.66
N GLY A 8 -6.51 15.11 29.50
CA GLY A 8 -6.83 14.06 30.49
C GLY A 8 -6.81 12.61 30.01
N ASN A 9 -6.99 12.35 28.71
CA ASN A 9 -6.76 11.05 28.09
C ASN A 9 -6.74 11.21 26.56
N PRO A 10 -5.62 10.95 25.87
CA PRO A 10 -5.55 11.07 24.41
C PRO A 10 -6.69 10.29 23.73
N ASN A 11 -7.05 9.10 24.20
CA ASN A 11 -8.07 8.25 23.56
C ASN A 11 -9.51 8.79 23.65
N THR A 12 -9.75 9.84 24.44
CA THR A 12 -11.06 10.51 24.53
C THR A 12 -10.96 12.01 24.27
N THR A 13 -9.83 12.49 23.77
CA THR A 13 -9.64 13.92 23.51
C THR A 13 -10.46 14.36 22.29
N ALA A 14 -11.16 15.48 22.45
CA ALA A 14 -11.84 16.20 21.38
C ALA A 14 -11.45 17.68 21.44
N ASN A 15 -11.53 18.38 20.31
CA ASN A 15 -11.31 19.81 20.22
C ASN A 15 -12.53 20.51 19.59
N PRO A 16 -13.62 20.68 20.36
CA PRO A 16 -14.82 21.33 19.85
C PRO A 16 -14.52 22.79 19.50
N HIS A 17 -15.17 23.26 18.45
CA HIS A 17 -15.07 24.63 17.97
C HIS A 17 -16.45 25.27 17.83
N TYR A 18 -16.46 26.59 17.82
CA TYR A 18 -17.67 27.39 17.68
C TYR A 18 -17.39 28.63 16.83
N ASP A 19 -18.17 28.78 15.76
CA ASP A 19 -18.07 29.91 14.83
C ASP A 19 -19.29 30.82 14.93
N TRP A 20 -19.03 32.12 14.92
CA TRP A 20 -20.05 33.14 14.92
C TRP A 20 -19.52 34.44 14.31
N VAL A 21 -20.43 35.27 13.84
CA VAL A 21 -20.14 36.66 13.44
C VAL A 21 -20.37 37.59 14.64
N PRO A 22 -19.33 38.28 15.18
CA PRO A 22 -19.49 39.10 16.38
C PRO A 22 -20.53 40.22 16.27
N ALA A 23 -20.67 40.81 15.08
CA ALA A 23 -21.58 41.93 14.86
C ALA A 23 -23.06 41.54 14.89
N THR A 24 -23.39 40.29 14.51
CA THR A 24 -24.78 39.84 14.36
C THR A 24 -25.16 38.73 15.33
N GLY A 25 -24.18 38.06 15.94
CA GLY A 25 -24.39 36.82 16.68
C GLY A 25 -24.80 35.64 15.81
N ALA A 26 -24.76 35.76 14.47
CA ALA A 26 -25.14 34.69 13.57
C ALA A 26 -24.12 33.55 13.64
N THR A 27 -24.64 32.31 13.70
CA THR A 27 -23.86 31.06 13.79
C THR A 27 -24.14 30.13 12.61
N SER A 28 -25.04 30.52 11.72
CA SER A 28 -25.49 29.76 10.55
C SER A 28 -25.61 30.69 9.36
N GLY A 29 -25.35 30.18 8.15
CA GLY A 29 -25.32 31.03 6.94
C GLY A 29 -24.23 32.10 6.99
N ILE A 30 -23.17 31.85 7.75
CA ILE A 30 -21.99 32.70 7.85
C ILE A 30 -20.92 32.18 6.89
N ALA A 31 -20.03 33.05 6.44
CA ALA A 31 -18.84 32.62 5.73
C ALA A 31 -17.91 31.86 6.70
N THR A 32 -17.56 30.62 6.36
CA THR A 32 -16.60 29.78 7.06
C THR A 32 -15.36 29.53 6.17
N MET A 33 -14.39 28.80 6.71
CA MET A 33 -13.25 28.21 5.98
C MET A 33 -13.15 26.72 6.38
N ASP A 34 -14.16 25.95 5.96
CA ASP A 34 -14.31 24.51 6.23
C ASP A 34 -13.91 23.70 5.00
N ILE A 35 -12.61 23.45 4.89
CA ILE A 35 -11.94 22.96 3.67
C ILE A 35 -11.60 21.46 3.72
N SER A 36 -11.22 20.94 4.90
CA SER A 36 -10.79 19.55 5.07
C SER A 36 -11.39 18.97 6.33
N ALA A 37 -11.96 17.77 6.21
CA ALA A 37 -12.53 17.03 7.31
C ALA A 37 -11.44 16.24 8.05
N THR A 38 -11.49 16.24 9.39
CA THR A 38 -10.59 15.41 10.22
C THR A 38 -10.71 13.92 9.90
N ALA A 39 -11.92 13.46 9.55
CA ALA A 39 -12.18 12.07 9.17
C ALA A 39 -11.34 11.65 7.95
N ASN A 40 -11.19 12.53 6.95
CA ASN A 40 -10.37 12.24 5.76
C ASN A 40 -8.89 12.06 6.12
N CYS A 41 -8.36 12.84 7.07
CA CYS A 41 -7.01 12.65 7.59
C CYS A 41 -6.85 11.32 8.33
N ASN A 42 -7.90 10.91 9.07
CA ASN A 42 -7.90 9.69 9.87
C ASN A 42 -8.07 8.40 9.05
N ARG A 43 -8.07 8.49 7.73
CA ARG A 43 -8.00 7.31 6.86
C ARG A 43 -6.59 6.70 6.88
N CYS A 44 -5.57 7.57 6.97
CA CYS A 44 -4.18 7.17 7.16
C CYS A 44 -3.72 7.32 8.61
N HIS A 45 -4.16 8.38 9.30
CA HIS A 45 -3.84 8.61 10.70
C HIS A 45 -4.84 7.91 11.61
N ASP A 46 -4.42 7.44 12.79
CA ASP A 46 -5.35 6.74 13.68
C ASP A 46 -5.07 7.00 15.16
N PRO A 47 -5.82 7.92 15.78
CA PRO A 47 -6.32 9.15 15.15
C PRO A 47 -5.18 10.17 14.98
N LEU A 48 -5.37 11.15 14.09
CA LEU A 48 -4.48 12.31 14.00
C LEU A 48 -4.37 12.97 15.39
N GLY A 49 -3.14 13.11 15.89
CA GLY A 49 -2.89 13.65 17.22
C GLY A 49 -1.53 14.32 17.33
N LEU A 50 -1.52 15.65 17.41
CA LEU A 50 -0.29 16.44 17.52
C LEU A 50 -0.15 17.10 18.90
N HIS A 51 1.06 17.58 19.19
CA HIS A 51 1.41 18.27 20.44
C HIS A 51 1.08 17.45 21.71
N GLY A 52 1.54 16.20 21.74
CA GLY A 52 1.25 15.26 22.83
C GLY A 52 -0.08 14.51 22.67
N GLY A 53 -0.67 14.52 21.48
CA GLY A 53 -1.85 13.72 21.13
C GLY A 53 -3.21 14.38 21.40
N ASN A 54 -3.23 15.54 22.06
CA ASN A 54 -4.47 16.22 22.46
C ASN A 54 -5.04 17.18 21.42
N ARG A 55 -4.35 17.40 20.30
CA ARG A 55 -4.80 18.28 19.21
C ARG A 55 -5.09 17.44 17.98
N ARG A 56 -6.37 17.27 17.64
CA ARG A 56 -6.84 16.28 16.66
C ARG A 56 -7.65 16.89 15.52
N GLU A 57 -8.55 17.80 15.83
CA GLU A 57 -9.47 18.35 14.83
C GLU A 57 -8.84 19.47 14.00
N VAL A 58 -8.95 19.37 12.68
CA VAL A 58 -8.44 20.37 11.72
C VAL A 58 -8.93 21.79 12.07
N GLN A 59 -10.19 21.91 12.48
CA GLN A 59 -10.79 23.18 12.86
C GLN A 59 -10.15 23.84 14.09
N TYR A 60 -9.51 23.05 14.96
CA TYR A 60 -8.69 23.53 16.07
C TYR A 60 -7.31 23.97 15.59
N CYS A 61 -6.63 23.16 14.76
CA CYS A 61 -5.28 23.43 14.25
C CYS A 61 -5.15 24.82 13.63
N VAL A 62 -6.11 25.19 12.76
CA VAL A 62 -6.11 26.48 12.04
C VAL A 62 -6.29 27.71 12.94
N THR A 63 -6.64 27.53 14.21
CA THR A 63 -6.67 28.66 15.17
C THR A 63 -5.27 29.17 15.52
N CYS A 64 -4.25 28.29 15.41
CA CYS A 64 -2.85 28.62 15.66
C CYS A 64 -2.01 28.58 14.38
N HIS A 65 -2.21 27.58 13.52
CA HIS A 65 -1.51 27.40 12.24
C HIS A 65 -2.11 28.32 11.16
N ASN A 66 -1.87 29.63 11.31
CA ASN A 66 -2.38 30.68 10.44
C ASN A 66 -1.24 31.35 9.63
N PRO A 67 -1.55 32.14 8.58
CA PRO A 67 -0.55 32.73 7.69
C PRO A 67 0.51 33.62 8.34
N GLY A 68 0.25 34.12 9.56
CA GLY A 68 1.19 34.98 10.30
C GLY A 68 2.12 34.22 11.24
N THR A 69 2.10 32.88 11.24
CA THR A 69 2.84 32.06 12.20
C THR A 69 4.00 31.35 11.53
N THR A 70 5.19 31.50 12.10
CA THR A 70 6.44 30.92 11.60
C THR A 70 7.19 30.24 12.73
N ASP A 71 7.86 29.13 12.43
CA ASP A 71 8.91 28.61 13.28
C ASP A 71 10.12 29.56 13.21
N ALA A 72 10.50 30.11 14.36
CA ALA A 72 11.58 31.09 14.46
C ALA A 72 12.96 30.48 14.19
N ASN A 73 13.13 29.18 14.40
CA ASN A 73 14.44 28.52 14.29
C ASN A 73 14.74 28.12 12.84
N SER A 74 13.78 27.53 12.13
CA SER A 74 13.92 27.20 10.71
C SER A 74 13.61 28.38 9.78
N GLY A 75 12.80 29.34 10.22
CA GLY A 75 12.22 30.38 9.37
C GLY A 75 11.05 29.90 8.51
N ASN A 76 10.69 28.61 8.56
CA ASN A 76 9.55 28.07 7.84
C ASN A 76 8.23 28.59 8.44
N THR A 77 7.27 28.89 7.56
CA THR A 77 5.89 29.13 8.00
C THR A 77 5.27 27.84 8.52
N VAL A 78 4.43 27.97 9.55
CA VAL A 78 3.56 26.90 10.04
C VAL A 78 2.10 27.18 9.71
N ASP A 79 1.83 28.00 8.70
CA ASP A 79 0.50 28.14 8.10
C ASP A 79 -0.02 26.75 7.67
N MET A 80 -1.23 26.38 8.09
CA MET A 80 -1.76 25.02 7.95
C MET A 80 -1.65 24.50 6.52
N LYS A 81 -2.04 25.31 5.53
CA LYS A 81 -2.02 24.91 4.11
C LYS A 81 -0.60 24.69 3.57
N VAL A 82 0.39 25.44 4.05
CA VAL A 82 1.77 25.32 3.59
C VAL A 82 2.44 24.13 4.28
N MET A 83 2.29 24.06 5.59
CA MET A 83 2.91 23.04 6.43
C MET A 83 2.43 21.65 6.05
N VAL A 84 1.11 21.43 5.95
CA VAL A 84 0.56 20.10 5.64
C VAL A 84 1.00 19.63 4.26
N HIS A 85 0.94 20.48 3.24
CA HIS A 85 1.43 20.12 1.91
C HIS A 85 2.92 19.80 1.90
N LYS A 86 3.77 20.61 2.55
CA LYS A 86 5.20 20.32 2.61
C LYS A 86 5.53 19.03 3.35
N ILE A 87 4.84 18.73 4.46
CA ILE A 87 4.99 17.46 5.18
C ILE A 87 4.67 16.27 4.27
N HIS A 88 3.56 16.31 3.53
CA HIS A 88 3.13 15.18 2.69
C HIS A 88 3.84 15.14 1.33
N MET A 89 4.40 16.25 0.86
CA MET A 89 5.35 16.22 -0.25
C MET A 89 6.66 15.57 0.19
N GLY A 90 7.13 15.82 1.42
CA GLY A 90 8.26 15.14 2.05
C GLY A 90 9.48 15.02 1.14
N ALA A 91 9.91 13.79 0.87
CA ALA A 91 11.05 13.48 -0.01
C ALA A 91 10.88 13.95 -1.46
N ASN A 92 9.65 14.21 -1.92
CA ASN A 92 9.33 14.68 -3.26
C ASN A 92 9.33 16.21 -3.39
N LEU A 93 9.59 16.97 -2.31
CA LEU A 93 9.77 18.41 -2.43
C LEU A 93 10.98 18.73 -3.33
N PRO A 94 10.85 19.61 -4.33
CA PRO A 94 11.99 20.04 -5.14
C PRO A 94 13.16 20.56 -4.31
N SER A 95 12.89 21.35 -3.26
CA SER A 95 13.94 21.83 -2.36
C SER A 95 14.67 20.70 -1.62
N VAL A 96 13.96 19.67 -1.19
CA VAL A 96 14.53 18.48 -0.52
C VAL A 96 15.40 17.68 -1.49
N GLN A 97 14.95 17.52 -2.74
CA GLN A 97 15.75 16.88 -3.80
C GLN A 97 17.02 17.68 -4.14
N GLU A 98 17.00 19.00 -3.96
CA GLU A 98 18.16 19.88 -4.06
C GLU A 98 19.03 19.91 -2.78
N GLY A 99 18.69 19.11 -1.78
CA GLY A 99 19.45 18.95 -0.53
C GLY A 99 19.14 19.98 0.55
N GLN A 100 18.01 20.69 0.45
CA GLN A 100 17.50 21.57 1.51
C GLN A 100 16.44 20.84 2.32
N PRO A 101 16.71 20.49 3.59
CA PRO A 101 15.75 19.74 4.38
C PRO A 101 14.55 20.61 4.80
N TYR A 102 13.36 20.01 4.88
CA TYR A 102 12.17 20.65 5.44
C TYR A 102 12.03 20.31 6.93
N VAL A 103 12.48 21.24 7.77
CA VAL A 103 12.55 21.07 9.22
C VAL A 103 11.65 22.06 9.95
N ILE A 104 10.98 21.61 11.01
CA ILE A 104 10.28 22.45 11.99
C ILE A 104 10.84 22.15 13.39
N TYR A 105 11.19 23.18 14.15
CA TYR A 105 11.63 23.03 15.53
C TYR A 105 10.43 23.11 16.47
N GLY A 106 10.24 22.04 17.25
CA GLY A 106 9.09 21.83 18.12
C GLY A 106 9.37 22.11 19.59
N TYR A 107 8.78 21.29 20.46
CA TYR A 107 8.87 21.45 21.91
C TYR A 107 10.32 21.32 22.39
N ARG A 108 10.82 22.35 23.10
CA ARG A 108 12.21 22.42 23.61
C ARG A 108 13.28 22.36 22.52
N ASP A 109 13.03 23.04 21.39
CA ASP A 109 13.95 23.10 20.25
C ASP A 109 14.27 21.71 19.66
N ALA A 110 13.36 20.74 19.84
CA ALA A 110 13.47 19.44 19.20
C ALA A 110 13.30 19.59 17.68
N GLU A 111 14.28 19.11 16.93
CA GLU A 111 14.23 19.10 15.48
C GLU A 111 13.23 18.04 14.98
N HIS A 112 12.30 18.44 14.12
CA HIS A 112 11.43 17.54 13.37
C HIS A 112 11.72 17.73 11.89
N ASP A 113 12.49 16.81 11.32
CA ASP A 113 12.74 16.74 9.88
C ASP A 113 11.59 15.99 9.21
N TYR A 114 11.02 16.51 8.13
CA TYR A 114 9.99 15.86 7.33
C TYR A 114 10.47 15.50 5.92
N SER A 115 11.76 15.70 5.63
CA SER A 115 12.37 15.44 4.32
C SER A 115 12.36 13.97 3.91
N HIS A 116 12.15 13.06 4.87
CA HIS A 116 12.12 11.62 4.67
C HIS A 116 10.71 11.05 4.51
N VAL A 117 9.67 11.85 4.79
CA VAL A 117 8.28 11.40 4.69
C VAL A 117 7.97 10.92 3.27
N LEU A 118 7.45 9.69 3.19
CA LEU A 118 6.98 9.06 1.96
C LEU A 118 5.46 8.97 2.00
N TYR A 119 4.79 9.79 1.20
CA TYR A 119 3.35 9.72 1.05
C TYR A 119 2.96 8.49 0.20
N PRO A 120 2.06 7.62 0.67
CA PRO A 120 1.80 6.32 0.04
C PRO A 120 0.99 6.39 -1.27
N GLN A 121 0.52 7.58 -1.67
CA GLN A 121 -0.27 7.82 -2.88
C GLN A 121 0.44 8.82 -3.80
N ASP A 122 -0.09 9.01 -5.00
CA ASP A 122 0.24 10.19 -5.79
C ASP A 122 -0.28 11.45 -5.07
N VAL A 123 0.60 12.41 -4.79
CA VAL A 123 0.26 13.64 -4.06
C VAL A 123 -0.76 14.52 -4.81
N ARG A 124 -0.94 14.29 -6.12
CA ARG A 124 -1.98 14.93 -6.93
C ARG A 124 -3.39 14.43 -6.60
N ASN A 125 -3.54 13.39 -5.77
CA ASN A 125 -4.83 12.96 -5.25
C ASN A 125 -5.37 13.96 -4.22
N CYS A 126 -5.77 15.15 -4.69
CA CYS A 126 -6.22 16.25 -3.85
C CYS A 126 -7.46 15.88 -3.04
N VAL A 127 -8.35 15.08 -3.62
CA VAL A 127 -9.65 14.73 -3.04
C VAL A 127 -9.52 13.91 -1.75
N ASN A 128 -8.40 13.23 -1.54
CA ASN A 128 -8.12 12.52 -0.28
C ASN A 128 -8.17 13.46 0.93
N CYS A 129 -7.79 14.73 0.77
CA CYS A 129 -7.85 15.74 1.83
C CYS A 129 -8.90 16.83 1.55
N HIS A 130 -9.20 17.08 0.28
CA HIS A 130 -10.06 18.15 -0.21
C HIS A 130 -11.32 17.59 -0.90
N ALA A 131 -12.31 17.22 -0.09
CA ALA A 131 -13.55 16.66 -0.59
C ALA A 131 -14.69 17.67 -0.47
N GLY A 132 -15.12 18.23 -1.60
CA GLY A 132 -16.34 19.05 -1.69
C GLY A 132 -17.37 18.41 -2.61
N SER A 133 -18.56 19.01 -2.72
CA SER A 133 -19.64 18.44 -3.52
C SER A 133 -19.34 18.36 -5.02
N ALA A 134 -18.42 19.18 -5.54
CA ALA A 134 -18.06 19.16 -6.95
C ALA A 134 -16.96 18.13 -7.26
N THR A 135 -15.98 17.98 -6.37
CA THR A 135 -14.76 17.19 -6.62
C THR A 135 -14.69 15.86 -5.86
N GLY A 136 -15.42 15.71 -4.75
CA GLY A 136 -15.33 14.54 -3.86
C GLY A 136 -16.57 13.65 -3.76
N ALA A 137 -17.67 13.97 -4.47
CA ALA A 137 -18.96 13.31 -4.30
C ALA A 137 -19.06 11.90 -4.92
N ASP A 138 -18.30 11.63 -5.98
CA ASP A 138 -18.24 10.33 -6.66
C ASP A 138 -16.76 9.97 -6.89
N PRO A 139 -16.04 9.51 -5.86
CA PRO A 139 -14.64 9.13 -6.04
C PRO A 139 -14.58 7.91 -6.99
N VAL A 140 -13.98 8.10 -8.17
CA VAL A 140 -13.86 7.04 -9.17
C VAL A 140 -12.70 6.11 -8.79
N TYR A 141 -13.00 5.12 -7.95
CA TYR A 141 -12.08 4.04 -7.57
C TYR A 141 -12.60 2.70 -8.10
N PRO A 142 -11.75 1.65 -8.13
CA PRO A 142 -12.18 0.32 -8.50
C PRO A 142 -13.49 -0.07 -7.78
N GLU A 143 -14.39 -0.71 -8.52
CA GLU A 143 -15.69 -1.15 -7.99
C GLU A 143 -15.50 -2.01 -6.74
N GLY A 144 -16.19 -1.68 -5.65
CA GLY A 144 -16.08 -2.39 -4.36
C GLY A 144 -15.08 -1.80 -3.35
N SER A 145 -14.34 -0.75 -3.69
CA SER A 145 -13.31 -0.15 -2.81
C SER A 145 -13.82 0.53 -1.53
N GLY A 146 -15.13 0.73 -1.34
CA GLY A 146 -15.70 1.31 -0.11
C GLY A 146 -15.18 2.71 0.26
N TYR A 147 -14.50 3.39 -0.67
CA TYR A 147 -13.84 4.66 -0.46
C TYR A 147 -14.90 5.78 -0.37
N GLU A 148 -15.30 6.12 0.85
CA GLU A 148 -16.17 7.27 1.12
C GLU A 148 -15.32 8.43 1.70
N LEU A 149 -15.65 9.66 1.32
CA LEU A 149 -14.97 10.87 1.76
C LEU A 149 -15.98 11.75 2.50
N THR A 150 -15.58 12.28 3.64
CA THR A 150 -16.39 13.28 4.33
C THR A 150 -16.31 14.61 3.58
N LEU A 151 -17.41 14.99 2.95
CA LEU A 151 -17.52 16.26 2.22
C LEU A 151 -17.56 17.45 3.18
N THR A 152 -16.91 18.53 2.79
CA THR A 152 -16.95 19.81 3.50
C THR A 152 -17.51 20.90 2.61
N SER A 153 -18.07 21.95 3.22
CA SER A 153 -18.76 23.02 2.49
C SER A 153 -17.85 23.84 1.56
N GLN A 154 -16.54 23.79 1.78
CA GLN A 154 -15.54 24.48 0.96
C GLN A 154 -14.40 23.53 0.56
N GLY A 155 -14.69 22.23 0.53
CA GLY A 155 -13.76 21.21 0.10
C GLY A 155 -13.24 21.47 -1.30
N ASP A 156 -14.07 22.01 -2.20
CA ASP A 156 -13.70 22.29 -3.59
C ASP A 156 -12.80 23.54 -3.77
N ASN A 157 -12.44 24.24 -2.70
CA ASN A 157 -11.62 25.46 -2.80
C ASN A 157 -10.28 25.24 -3.51
N TRP A 158 -9.68 24.05 -3.36
CA TRP A 158 -8.40 23.70 -3.98
C TRP A 158 -8.45 23.83 -5.52
N ALA A 159 -9.58 23.52 -6.13
CA ALA A 159 -9.75 23.53 -7.59
C ALA A 159 -9.98 24.94 -8.16
N TYR A 160 -10.42 25.89 -7.32
CA TYR A 160 -10.89 27.20 -7.78
C TYR A 160 -10.03 28.38 -7.33
N TYR A 161 -9.23 28.24 -6.26
CA TYR A 161 -8.48 29.36 -5.68
C TYR A 161 -6.98 29.07 -5.66
N ALA A 162 -6.26 29.65 -6.61
CA ALA A 162 -4.80 29.63 -6.61
C ALA A 162 -4.23 30.70 -5.65
N SER A 163 -3.16 30.34 -4.93
CA SER A 163 -2.35 31.30 -4.15
C SER A 163 -0.90 30.89 -4.16
N GLN A 164 0.03 31.84 -4.15
CA GLN A 164 1.46 31.56 -4.11
C GLN A 164 1.84 30.65 -2.93
N ALA A 165 1.22 30.87 -1.77
CA ALA A 165 1.47 30.06 -0.58
C ALA A 165 1.05 28.59 -0.75
N ALA A 166 -0.11 28.32 -1.36
CA ALA A 166 -0.59 26.94 -1.54
C ALA A 166 0.14 26.25 -2.71
N CYS A 167 0.39 26.93 -3.83
CA CYS A 167 1.09 26.32 -4.95
C CYS A 167 2.57 26.11 -4.63
N GLY A 168 3.20 27.10 -3.99
CA GLY A 168 4.61 27.06 -3.57
C GLY A 168 4.89 26.14 -2.38
N SER A 169 3.88 25.48 -1.80
CA SER A 169 4.12 24.44 -0.80
C SER A 169 4.48 23.09 -1.42
N CYS A 170 4.10 22.84 -2.67
CA CYS A 170 4.52 21.66 -3.43
C CYS A 170 5.52 22.02 -4.53
N HIS A 171 5.27 23.13 -5.24
CA HIS A 171 6.17 23.68 -6.25
C HIS A 171 7.16 24.68 -5.62
N ASP A 172 7.89 24.24 -4.60
CA ASP A 172 8.64 25.15 -3.72
C ASP A 172 9.97 25.67 -4.30
N ALA A 173 10.39 25.16 -5.46
CA ALA A 173 11.46 25.74 -6.28
C ALA A 173 10.97 26.87 -7.21
N MET A 174 9.66 27.13 -7.27
CA MET A 174 9.08 28.15 -8.16
C MET A 174 9.33 29.57 -7.64
N ASP A 175 9.96 30.40 -8.47
CA ASP A 175 10.07 31.85 -8.22
C ASP A 175 8.90 32.59 -8.91
N PHE A 176 7.86 32.92 -8.13
CA PHE A 176 6.68 33.64 -8.62
C PHE A 176 6.99 35.00 -9.22
N SER A 177 8.07 35.67 -8.79
CA SER A 177 8.50 36.96 -9.36
C SER A 177 9.00 36.82 -10.80
N ARG A 178 9.41 35.61 -11.19
CA ARG A 178 9.86 35.23 -12.54
C ARG A 178 8.83 34.41 -13.30
N HIS A 179 7.73 34.05 -12.66
CA HIS A 179 6.61 33.39 -13.31
C HIS A 179 5.94 34.33 -14.33
N ALA A 180 5.03 33.81 -15.16
CA ALA A 180 4.44 34.55 -16.27
C ALA A 180 3.78 35.85 -15.76
N GLY A 181 4.24 37.00 -16.24
CA GLY A 181 3.75 38.32 -15.81
C GLY A 181 4.37 38.86 -14.52
N GLY A 182 5.29 38.13 -13.86
CA GLY A 182 5.96 38.55 -12.63
C GLY A 182 4.99 38.73 -11.48
N GLN A 183 4.51 37.64 -10.91
CA GLN A 183 3.43 37.65 -9.92
C GLN A 183 3.96 38.18 -8.58
N THR A 184 3.46 39.34 -8.15
CA THR A 184 3.81 39.95 -6.85
C THR A 184 2.80 39.63 -5.75
N ASP A 185 1.60 39.20 -6.13
CA ASP A 185 0.49 38.82 -5.26
C ASP A 185 -0.40 37.79 -5.97
N ASP A 186 -1.45 37.33 -5.29
CA ASP A 186 -2.33 36.27 -5.78
C ASP A 186 -3.43 36.77 -6.73
N SER A 187 -3.49 38.08 -7.05
CA SER A 187 -4.66 38.69 -7.71
C SER A 187 -4.85 38.23 -9.17
N ASN A 188 -3.80 37.78 -9.84
CA ASN A 188 -3.86 37.39 -11.25
C ASN A 188 -3.82 35.88 -11.48
N CYS A 189 -3.65 35.04 -10.45
CA CYS A 189 -3.46 33.60 -10.62
C CYS A 189 -4.63 32.97 -11.41
N ASN A 190 -5.87 33.30 -11.03
CA ASN A 190 -7.08 32.79 -11.66
C ASN A 190 -7.30 33.28 -13.10
N SER A 191 -6.56 34.29 -13.58
CA SER A 191 -6.64 34.70 -14.99
C SER A 191 -6.00 33.66 -15.93
N CYS A 192 -5.08 32.86 -15.41
CA CYS A 192 -4.41 31.78 -16.13
C CYS A 192 -4.85 30.39 -15.64
N HIS A 193 -4.88 30.19 -14.32
CA HIS A 193 -5.19 28.92 -13.66
C HIS A 193 -6.68 28.83 -13.29
N SER A 194 -7.54 28.72 -14.29
CA SER A 194 -8.98 28.55 -14.11
C SER A 194 -9.60 27.84 -15.32
N THR A 195 -10.86 27.42 -15.21
CA THR A 195 -11.59 26.83 -16.33
C THR A 195 -11.66 27.81 -17.50
N GLY A 196 -11.05 27.44 -18.64
CA GLY A 196 -10.95 28.29 -19.82
C GLY A 196 -9.81 29.33 -19.78
N GLY A 197 -9.03 29.37 -18.69
CA GLY A 197 -7.77 30.10 -18.62
C GLY A 197 -6.70 29.46 -19.50
N VAL A 198 -5.68 30.23 -19.88
CA VAL A 198 -4.63 29.78 -20.81
C VAL A 198 -3.80 28.61 -20.26
N ALA A 199 -3.71 28.46 -18.94
CA ALA A 199 -2.98 27.36 -18.28
C ALA A 199 -3.89 26.19 -17.87
N GLY A 200 -5.20 26.26 -18.15
CA GLY A 200 -6.19 25.29 -17.68
C GLY A 200 -6.59 25.51 -16.22
N SER A 201 -7.55 24.70 -15.74
CA SER A 201 -7.96 24.71 -14.33
C SER A 201 -6.94 23.97 -13.46
N ILE A 202 -6.92 24.28 -12.16
CA ILE A 202 -6.08 23.59 -11.17
C ILE A 202 -6.42 22.11 -11.13
N GLU A 203 -7.71 21.76 -11.15
CA GLU A 203 -8.20 20.38 -11.18
C GLU A 203 -7.69 19.62 -12.41
N GLN A 204 -7.76 20.23 -13.59
CA GLN A 204 -7.26 19.62 -14.83
C GLN A 204 -5.75 19.42 -14.78
N SER A 205 -4.99 20.38 -14.25
CA SER A 205 -3.53 20.26 -14.10
C SER A 205 -3.11 19.17 -13.12
N HIS A 206 -3.96 18.81 -12.16
CA HIS A 206 -3.70 17.75 -11.18
C HIS A 206 -4.42 16.43 -11.50
N THR A 207 -5.02 16.29 -12.69
CA THR A 207 -5.58 15.01 -13.11
C THR A 207 -4.49 13.94 -13.17
N ILE A 208 -4.75 12.80 -12.55
CA ILE A 208 -3.86 11.64 -12.60
C ILE A 208 -4.23 10.85 -13.85
N LEU A 209 -3.60 11.18 -14.98
CA LEU A 209 -3.92 10.61 -16.28
C LEU A 209 -3.78 9.07 -16.34
N THR A 210 -2.91 8.50 -15.51
CA THR A 210 -2.77 7.04 -15.38
C THR A 210 -4.00 6.39 -14.74
N ASP A 211 -4.65 7.06 -13.78
CA ASP A 211 -5.88 6.58 -13.14
C ASP A 211 -7.07 6.71 -14.10
N GLU A 212 -7.10 7.76 -14.92
CA GLU A 212 -8.09 7.88 -16.00
C GLU A 212 -7.93 6.77 -17.05
N ALA A 213 -6.69 6.50 -17.49
CA ALA A 213 -6.40 5.44 -18.45
C ALA A 213 -6.74 4.04 -17.89
N ARG A 214 -6.50 3.82 -16.59
CA ARG A 214 -6.78 2.54 -15.90
C ARG A 214 -8.23 2.08 -16.05
N LYS A 215 -9.19 3.01 -16.11
CA LYS A 215 -10.63 2.68 -16.21
C LYS A 215 -10.96 1.83 -17.43
N ALA A 216 -10.14 1.90 -18.48
CA ALA A 216 -10.31 1.16 -19.73
C ALA A 216 -9.79 -0.28 -19.68
N PHE A 217 -9.36 -0.80 -18.52
CA PHE A 217 -8.75 -2.13 -18.42
C PHE A 217 -9.29 -2.94 -17.25
N ALA A 218 -9.81 -4.12 -17.57
CA ALA A 218 -10.13 -5.18 -16.62
C ALA A 218 -9.77 -6.54 -17.21
N ALA A 219 -9.65 -7.56 -16.36
CA ALA A 219 -9.37 -8.92 -16.78
C ALA A 219 -10.24 -9.93 -16.03
N GLU A 220 -10.35 -11.13 -16.58
CA GLU A 220 -11.08 -12.25 -15.97
C GLU A 220 -10.36 -13.55 -16.31
N ILE A 221 -10.19 -14.44 -15.31
CA ILE A 221 -9.84 -15.84 -15.53
C ILE A 221 -11.14 -16.62 -15.65
N LEU A 222 -11.34 -17.28 -16.79
CA LEU A 222 -12.57 -17.98 -17.13
C LEU A 222 -12.56 -19.43 -16.66
N SER A 223 -11.40 -20.08 -16.74
CA SER A 223 -11.22 -21.45 -16.23
C SER A 223 -9.75 -21.83 -16.09
N VAL A 224 -9.49 -22.78 -15.19
CA VAL A 224 -8.21 -23.49 -15.08
C VAL A 224 -8.47 -24.99 -15.21
N THR A 225 -7.81 -25.64 -16.14
CA THR A 225 -7.99 -27.07 -16.45
C THR A 225 -6.64 -27.80 -16.52
N ASN A 226 -6.66 -29.13 -16.60
CA ASN A 226 -5.45 -29.98 -16.57
C ASN A 226 -4.59 -29.77 -15.33
N THR A 227 -5.24 -29.80 -14.16
CA THR A 227 -4.66 -29.43 -12.87
C THR A 227 -4.26 -30.64 -12.02
N ALA A 228 -4.41 -31.87 -12.52
CA ALA A 228 -4.01 -33.04 -11.75
C ALA A 228 -2.48 -33.16 -11.67
N PRO A 229 -1.92 -33.85 -10.65
CA PRO A 229 -0.48 -34.05 -10.54
C PRO A 229 0.14 -34.66 -11.82
N GLY A 230 1.18 -34.01 -12.33
CA GLY A 230 1.86 -34.36 -13.59
C GLY A 230 1.21 -33.80 -14.86
N GLU A 231 0.04 -33.18 -14.76
CA GLU A 231 -0.57 -32.45 -15.89
C GLU A 231 -0.04 -31.01 -15.97
N PHE A 232 -0.18 -30.41 -17.16
CA PHE A 232 0.23 -29.04 -17.43
C PHE A 232 -1.00 -28.13 -17.43
N PRO A 233 -1.17 -27.27 -16.42
CA PRO A 233 -2.35 -26.42 -16.31
C PRO A 233 -2.60 -25.58 -17.57
N GLN A 234 -3.85 -25.48 -17.98
CA GLN A 234 -4.31 -24.58 -19.02
C GLN A 234 -5.24 -23.53 -18.42
N VAL A 235 -4.91 -22.27 -18.62
CA VAL A 235 -5.66 -21.13 -18.10
C VAL A 235 -6.32 -20.40 -19.26
N GLN A 236 -7.64 -20.29 -19.22
CA GLN A 236 -8.41 -19.47 -20.15
C GLN A 236 -8.73 -18.12 -19.49
N TYR A 237 -8.50 -17.02 -20.19
CA TYR A 237 -8.64 -15.66 -19.65
C TYR A 237 -9.01 -14.67 -20.75
N LYS A 238 -9.44 -13.48 -20.35
CA LYS A 238 -9.65 -12.33 -21.26
C LYS A 238 -9.23 -11.03 -20.58
N VAL A 239 -8.91 -10.04 -21.39
CA VAL A 239 -8.74 -8.64 -20.98
C VAL A 239 -9.73 -7.82 -21.79
N PHE A 240 -10.42 -6.87 -21.17
CA PHE A 240 -11.51 -6.11 -21.79
C PHE A 240 -11.55 -4.66 -21.30
N ASP A 241 -12.26 -3.82 -22.06
CA ASP A 241 -12.50 -2.41 -21.75
C ASP A 241 -13.91 -2.22 -21.15
N PRO A 242 -14.03 -2.01 -19.82
CA PRO A 242 -15.32 -1.76 -19.19
C PRO A 242 -16.01 -0.48 -19.67
N THR A 243 -15.25 0.48 -20.18
CA THR A 243 -15.77 1.76 -20.67
C THR A 243 -16.34 1.68 -22.09
N ASP A 244 -16.01 0.62 -22.84
CA ASP A 244 -16.55 0.31 -24.17
C ASP A 244 -17.46 -0.93 -24.16
N GLY A 245 -18.30 -1.07 -23.12
CA GLY A 245 -19.29 -2.14 -23.04
C GLY A 245 -18.68 -3.54 -22.92
N ASP A 246 -17.58 -3.66 -22.17
CA ASP A 246 -16.80 -4.87 -21.97
C ASP A 246 -16.22 -5.45 -23.27
N ALA A 247 -15.87 -4.59 -24.23
CA ALA A 247 -15.22 -5.01 -25.47
C ALA A 247 -13.89 -5.73 -25.17
N PRO A 248 -13.65 -6.96 -25.68
CA PRO A 248 -12.40 -7.66 -25.44
C PRO A 248 -11.25 -7.02 -26.23
N TYR A 249 -10.08 -6.91 -25.61
CA TYR A 249 -8.84 -6.52 -26.27
C TYR A 249 -8.30 -7.67 -27.12
N ASP A 250 -7.79 -7.35 -28.31
CA ASP A 250 -6.97 -8.26 -29.10
C ASP A 250 -5.49 -8.09 -28.71
N LEU A 251 -4.99 -9.00 -27.87
CA LEU A 251 -3.61 -9.00 -27.37
C LEU A 251 -2.54 -9.09 -28.48
N ALA A 252 -2.91 -9.53 -29.69
CA ALA A 252 -1.98 -9.65 -30.81
C ALA A 252 -1.89 -8.39 -31.67
N THR A 253 -2.91 -7.53 -31.66
CA THR A 253 -2.99 -6.38 -32.57
C THR A 253 -3.19 -5.05 -31.89
N ASP A 254 -3.75 -5.02 -30.69
CA ASP A 254 -4.01 -3.76 -30.00
C ASP A 254 -2.68 -3.13 -29.54
N PRO A 255 -2.40 -1.87 -29.92
CA PRO A 255 -1.11 -1.25 -29.66
C PRO A 255 -0.69 -1.28 -28.19
N VAL A 256 -1.66 -1.14 -27.29
CA VAL A 256 -1.43 -1.10 -25.84
C VAL A 256 -0.91 -2.43 -25.26
N TRP A 257 -1.07 -3.54 -25.99
CA TRP A 257 -0.61 -4.87 -25.59
C TRP A 257 0.57 -5.41 -26.41
N THR A 258 0.93 -4.75 -27.51
CA THR A 258 1.96 -5.23 -28.44
C THR A 258 3.35 -4.62 -28.20
N GLN A 259 3.50 -3.74 -27.19
CA GLN A 259 4.77 -3.07 -26.86
C GLN A 259 5.69 -3.92 -25.96
N VAL A 260 5.84 -5.20 -26.32
CA VAL A 260 6.55 -6.19 -25.50
C VAL A 260 8.06 -6.03 -25.58
N ALA A 261 8.60 -5.64 -26.75
CA ALA A 261 10.04 -5.52 -26.97
C ALA A 261 10.70 -4.41 -26.13
N SER A 262 9.96 -3.34 -25.81
CA SER A 262 10.38 -2.30 -24.87
C SER A 262 10.11 -2.68 -23.41
N GLY A 263 9.38 -3.76 -23.16
CA GLY A 263 8.84 -4.11 -21.84
C GLY A 263 7.80 -3.10 -21.34
N ALA A 264 7.17 -2.34 -22.24
CA ALA A 264 6.14 -1.37 -21.89
C ALA A 264 4.77 -2.06 -21.69
N SER A 265 4.49 -3.12 -22.46
CA SER A 265 3.35 -4.02 -22.23
C SER A 265 3.83 -5.31 -21.59
N ARG A 266 3.10 -5.79 -20.58
CA ARG A 266 3.32 -7.10 -19.97
C ARG A 266 2.00 -7.67 -19.48
N LEU A 267 1.78 -8.97 -19.71
CA LEU A 267 0.70 -9.72 -19.09
C LEU A 267 1.23 -11.10 -18.75
N ALA A 268 0.99 -11.56 -17.54
CA ALA A 268 1.40 -12.89 -17.12
C ALA A 268 0.33 -13.55 -16.26
N ILE A 269 0.40 -14.87 -16.23
CA ILE A 269 -0.37 -15.71 -15.32
C ILE A 269 0.61 -16.44 -14.40
N ASP A 270 0.51 -16.17 -13.11
CA ASP A 270 1.31 -16.77 -12.06
C ASP A 270 0.51 -17.93 -11.44
N LEU A 271 1.10 -19.13 -11.44
CA LEU A 271 0.52 -20.32 -10.80
C LEU A 271 1.23 -20.61 -9.48
N ALA A 272 0.47 -20.80 -8.40
CA ALA A 272 1.02 -21.09 -7.08
C ALA A 272 0.24 -22.18 -6.33
N TRP A 273 0.96 -22.88 -5.45
CA TRP A 273 0.43 -24.03 -4.71
C TRP A 273 1.27 -24.41 -3.47
N PRO A 274 0.69 -25.18 -2.54
CA PRO A 274 -0.74 -25.38 -2.33
C PRO A 274 -1.40 -24.13 -1.71
N THR A 275 -2.72 -23.96 -1.83
CA THR A 275 -3.44 -22.82 -1.21
C THR A 275 -3.41 -22.79 0.31
N SER A 276 -2.93 -23.85 0.97
CA SER A 276 -2.77 -23.88 2.43
C SER A 276 -1.81 -22.79 2.91
N ASP A 277 -0.64 -22.62 2.26
CA ASP A 277 0.24 -21.47 2.52
C ASP A 277 1.26 -21.12 1.43
N TYR A 278 1.16 -21.72 0.25
CA TYR A 278 2.11 -21.64 -0.87
C TYR A 278 3.56 -21.98 -0.49
N THR A 279 4.09 -23.04 -1.10
CA THR A 279 5.53 -23.33 -1.05
C THR A 279 6.17 -23.22 -2.43
N ASN A 280 5.35 -23.33 -3.48
CA ASN A 280 5.73 -23.41 -4.88
C ASN A 280 6.84 -24.43 -5.15
N THR A 281 6.96 -25.44 -4.28
CA THR A 281 7.89 -26.55 -4.50
C THR A 281 7.56 -27.22 -5.82
N GLY A 282 8.57 -27.42 -6.66
CA GLY A 282 8.39 -27.95 -8.02
C GLY A 282 8.00 -26.92 -9.07
N ASN A 283 8.29 -25.63 -8.85
CA ASN A 283 8.17 -24.56 -9.86
C ASN A 283 9.28 -24.60 -10.96
N GLU A 284 10.21 -25.54 -10.87
CA GLU A 284 11.38 -25.69 -11.77
C GLU A 284 12.35 -24.48 -11.76
N GLN A 285 12.42 -23.76 -10.64
CA GLN A 285 13.39 -22.68 -10.40
C GLN A 285 14.16 -22.89 -9.08
N ASP A 286 15.26 -22.15 -8.92
CA ASP A 286 16.10 -22.16 -7.70
C ASP A 286 15.58 -21.15 -6.65
N ASN A 287 14.26 -20.94 -6.60
CA ASN A 287 13.56 -20.09 -5.65
C ASN A 287 12.15 -20.63 -5.37
N ALA A 288 11.41 -19.98 -4.46
CA ALA A 288 10.04 -20.35 -4.12
C ALA A 288 8.98 -19.42 -4.74
N SER A 289 9.27 -18.77 -5.87
CA SER A 289 8.31 -17.90 -6.56
C SER A 289 7.25 -18.70 -7.33
N ALA A 290 6.15 -18.05 -7.70
CA ALA A 290 5.11 -18.66 -8.53
C ALA A 290 5.64 -19.03 -9.94
N VAL A 291 5.04 -20.02 -10.58
CA VAL A 291 5.31 -20.34 -11.99
C VAL A 291 4.67 -19.28 -12.86
N SER A 292 5.49 -18.46 -13.53
CA SER A 292 5.01 -17.36 -14.37
C SER A 292 4.90 -17.77 -15.85
N LEU A 293 3.73 -17.54 -16.44
CA LEU A 293 3.41 -17.81 -17.85
C LEU A 293 3.24 -16.49 -18.60
N ASP A 294 3.80 -16.38 -19.81
CA ASP A 294 3.58 -15.22 -20.68
C ASP A 294 2.16 -15.27 -21.27
N ALA A 295 1.26 -14.45 -20.73
CA ALA A 295 -0.12 -14.36 -21.17
C ALA A 295 -0.29 -13.49 -22.43
N LEU A 296 0.75 -12.80 -22.91
CA LEU A 296 0.70 -12.18 -24.24
C LEU A 296 0.97 -13.22 -25.34
N ALA A 297 1.55 -14.36 -25.00
CA ALA A 297 1.76 -15.49 -25.92
C ALA A 297 0.59 -16.48 -25.97
N GLY A 298 -0.55 -16.16 -25.33
CA GLY A 298 -1.74 -17.00 -25.33
C GLY A 298 -2.32 -17.26 -26.71
N THR A 299 -2.96 -18.42 -26.89
CA THR A 299 -3.64 -18.77 -28.14
C THR A 299 -5.08 -18.25 -28.13
N PRO A 300 -5.55 -17.48 -29.14
CA PRO A 300 -6.92 -17.00 -29.20
C PRO A 300 -7.94 -18.14 -29.27
N ALA A 301 -9.00 -18.08 -28.47
CA ALA A 301 -10.10 -19.06 -28.48
C ALA A 301 -11.23 -18.71 -29.48
N GLY A 302 -11.23 -17.48 -30.01
CA GLY A 302 -12.18 -17.02 -31.03
C GLY A 302 -13.42 -16.28 -30.51
N ASP A 303 -13.52 -16.08 -29.19
CA ASP A 303 -14.60 -15.38 -28.49
C ASP A 303 -14.09 -14.13 -27.72
N GLY A 304 -12.86 -13.69 -27.99
CA GLY A 304 -12.17 -12.63 -27.25
C GLY A 304 -11.36 -13.12 -26.05
N SER A 305 -11.44 -14.42 -25.72
CA SER A 305 -10.56 -15.04 -24.73
C SER A 305 -9.32 -15.68 -25.36
N TYR A 306 -8.33 -15.93 -24.51
CA TYR A 306 -7.06 -16.56 -24.83
C TYR A 306 -6.85 -17.76 -23.89
N THR A 307 -6.05 -18.73 -24.33
CA THR A 307 -5.61 -19.85 -23.50
C THR A 307 -4.09 -19.92 -23.50
N VAL A 308 -3.51 -20.01 -22.31
CA VAL A 308 -2.08 -20.28 -22.12
C VAL A 308 -1.92 -21.62 -21.40
N THR A 309 -0.92 -22.40 -21.80
CA THR A 309 -0.59 -23.68 -21.18
C THR A 309 0.71 -23.54 -20.40
N SER A 310 0.73 -24.03 -19.17
CA SER A 310 1.94 -24.05 -18.35
C SER A 310 3.04 -24.90 -19.00
N GLY A 311 4.27 -24.41 -18.94
CA GLY A 311 5.46 -25.21 -19.27
C GLY A 311 5.88 -26.14 -18.13
N VAL A 312 5.37 -25.92 -16.92
CA VAL A 312 5.68 -26.67 -15.70
C VAL A 312 4.45 -27.49 -15.29
N PRO A 313 4.60 -28.80 -15.02
CA PRO A 313 3.49 -29.62 -14.57
C PRO A 313 3.15 -29.35 -13.11
N VAL A 314 1.92 -29.67 -12.69
CA VAL A 314 1.57 -29.68 -11.27
C VAL A 314 2.44 -30.73 -10.56
N PRO A 315 3.26 -30.35 -9.57
CA PRO A 315 4.23 -31.28 -9.02
C PRO A 315 3.55 -32.32 -8.11
N PRO A 316 4.05 -33.57 -8.07
CA PRO A 316 3.45 -34.62 -7.24
C PRO A 316 3.45 -34.33 -5.73
N VAL A 317 4.24 -33.36 -5.25
CA VAL A 317 4.23 -32.94 -3.84
C VAL A 317 2.93 -32.21 -3.46
N VAL A 318 2.23 -31.66 -4.45
CA VAL A 318 0.90 -31.01 -4.34
C VAL A 318 -0.20 -32.05 -4.56
N ALA A 319 0.12 -33.33 -4.44
CA ALA A 319 -0.78 -34.41 -4.81
C ALA A 319 -2.11 -34.43 -4.05
N ASP A 320 -2.29 -33.61 -3.01
CA ASP A 320 -3.53 -33.35 -2.29
C ASP A 320 -3.74 -31.83 -2.09
N GLY A 321 -4.77 -31.25 -2.70
CA GLY A 321 -5.26 -29.90 -2.39
C GLY A 321 -5.68 -29.04 -3.58
N SER A 322 -5.43 -27.75 -3.44
CA SER A 322 -5.83 -26.71 -4.39
C SER A 322 -4.65 -25.79 -4.76
N GLY A 323 -4.73 -25.17 -5.93
CA GLY A 323 -3.80 -24.14 -6.40
C GLY A 323 -4.54 -22.84 -6.77
N VAL A 324 -3.78 -21.84 -7.19
CA VAL A 324 -4.30 -20.56 -7.69
C VAL A 324 -3.66 -20.21 -9.03
N ALA A 325 -4.44 -19.65 -9.94
CA ALA A 325 -3.95 -18.92 -11.09
C ALA A 325 -4.23 -17.43 -10.88
N ALA A 326 -3.21 -16.60 -10.99
CA ALA A 326 -3.26 -15.16 -10.77
C ALA A 326 -2.84 -14.43 -12.04
N LEU A 327 -3.71 -13.59 -12.61
CA LEU A 327 -3.42 -12.79 -13.79
C LEU A 327 -2.99 -11.39 -13.38
N GLU A 328 -1.80 -11.00 -13.84
CA GLU A 328 -1.17 -9.73 -13.48
C GLU A 328 -0.43 -9.11 -14.67
N GLY A 329 -0.17 -7.80 -14.62
CA GLY A 329 0.46 -7.08 -15.73
C GLY A 329 0.00 -5.64 -15.89
N HIS A 330 0.40 -5.04 -17.02
CA HIS A 330 0.05 -3.68 -17.43
C HIS A 330 0.08 -3.51 -18.96
N PRO A 331 -0.87 -2.76 -19.55
CA PRO A 331 -0.73 -2.23 -20.90
C PRO A 331 0.21 -1.01 -20.97
N ALA A 332 0.66 -0.70 -22.18
CA ALA A 332 1.42 0.50 -22.52
C ALA A 332 0.50 1.55 -23.16
N VAL A 333 0.15 2.60 -22.43
CA VAL A 333 -0.74 3.66 -22.94
C VAL A 333 0.04 4.95 -23.10
N ASN A 334 -0.06 5.56 -24.28
CA ASN A 334 0.43 6.91 -24.49
C ASN A 334 -0.58 7.91 -23.91
N ILE A 335 -0.25 8.52 -22.78
CA ILE A 335 -1.05 9.58 -22.14
C ILE A 335 -0.59 10.99 -22.52
N GLY A 336 0.47 11.09 -23.33
CA GLY A 336 1.00 12.34 -23.86
C GLY A 336 0.23 12.81 -25.09
N SER A 337 0.79 13.84 -25.76
CA SER A 337 0.24 14.31 -27.03
C SER A 337 0.92 13.60 -28.21
N GLU A 338 0.41 13.79 -29.43
CA GLU A 338 1.10 13.31 -30.64
C GLU A 338 2.48 13.97 -30.82
N GLU A 339 2.63 15.21 -30.35
CA GLU A 339 3.86 16.00 -30.48
C GLU A 339 4.89 15.66 -29.39
N GLU A 340 4.40 15.30 -28.19
CA GLU A 340 5.18 14.92 -27.01
C GLU A 340 4.58 13.62 -26.43
N PRO A 341 4.89 12.45 -27.02
CA PRO A 341 4.36 11.18 -26.55
C PRO A 341 4.92 10.82 -25.18
N ASP A 342 4.06 10.30 -24.32
CA ASP A 342 4.38 9.88 -22.96
C ASP A 342 3.77 8.50 -22.70
N GLU A 343 4.57 7.46 -22.95
CA GLU A 343 4.15 6.08 -22.79
C GLU A 343 4.27 5.62 -21.33
N GLN A 344 3.14 5.23 -20.76
CA GLN A 344 3.02 4.83 -19.37
C GLN A 344 2.54 3.39 -19.24
N ARG A 345 3.06 2.72 -18.21
CA ARG A 345 2.59 1.40 -17.76
C ARG A 345 1.37 1.60 -16.87
N ILE A 346 0.20 1.27 -17.39
CA ILE A 346 -1.05 1.52 -16.68
C ILE A 346 -1.35 0.34 -15.76
N ALA A 347 -1.43 0.59 -14.47
CA ALA A 347 -1.85 -0.42 -13.51
C ALA A 347 -3.35 -0.72 -13.72
N PHE A 348 -3.75 -1.98 -13.66
CA PHE A 348 -5.16 -2.38 -13.59
C PHE A 348 -5.33 -3.46 -12.51
N THR A 349 -6.54 -3.59 -11.96
CA THR A 349 -6.81 -4.56 -10.88
C THR A 349 -6.50 -5.97 -11.37
N ASN A 350 -5.56 -6.65 -10.71
CA ASN A 350 -5.27 -8.04 -11.00
C ASN A 350 -6.44 -8.94 -10.56
N VAL A 351 -6.45 -10.17 -11.06
CA VAL A 351 -7.49 -11.15 -10.71
C VAL A 351 -6.88 -12.50 -10.44
N HIS A 352 -7.56 -13.32 -9.63
CA HIS A 352 -7.16 -14.69 -9.36
C HIS A 352 -8.35 -15.64 -9.44
N GLU A 353 -8.06 -16.92 -9.69
CA GLU A 353 -9.03 -18.01 -9.62
C GLU A 353 -8.37 -19.22 -8.96
N PHE A 354 -9.05 -19.79 -7.96
CA PHE A 354 -8.60 -21.03 -7.33
C PHE A 354 -9.01 -22.24 -8.15
N PHE A 355 -8.17 -23.27 -8.17
CA PHE A 355 -8.47 -24.52 -8.87
C PHE A 355 -8.15 -25.74 -8.01
N SER A 356 -8.98 -26.77 -8.13
CA SER A 356 -8.73 -28.05 -7.48
C SER A 356 -7.60 -28.77 -8.23
N VAL A 357 -6.57 -29.19 -7.51
CA VAL A 357 -5.58 -30.15 -8.04
C VAL A 357 -6.18 -31.55 -7.98
N ASN A 358 -6.73 -31.91 -6.81
CA ASN A 358 -7.37 -33.21 -6.58
C ASN A 358 -8.27 -33.23 -5.33
N GLU A 359 -8.89 -32.09 -4.99
CA GLU A 359 -9.84 -32.02 -3.88
C GLU A 359 -10.91 -33.14 -4.02
N PRO A 360 -11.30 -33.83 -2.93
CA PRO A 360 -12.15 -35.01 -3.02
C PRO A 360 -13.51 -34.79 -3.71
N ASP A 361 -14.04 -33.57 -3.65
CA ASP A 361 -15.28 -33.16 -4.30
C ASP A 361 -15.05 -32.34 -5.59
N GLY A 362 -13.79 -32.12 -5.97
CA GLY A 362 -13.36 -31.32 -7.11
C GLY A 362 -13.55 -29.81 -6.94
N VAL A 363 -13.92 -29.34 -5.75
CA VAL A 363 -14.13 -27.92 -5.46
C VAL A 363 -12.85 -27.36 -4.84
N PRO A 364 -12.26 -26.29 -5.42
CA PRO A 364 -11.07 -25.68 -4.83
C PRO A 364 -11.34 -25.16 -3.42
N VAL A 365 -10.36 -25.34 -2.53
CA VAL A 365 -10.31 -24.72 -1.20
C VAL A 365 -9.53 -23.40 -1.32
N PRO A 366 -10.19 -22.23 -1.16
CA PRO A 366 -9.52 -20.94 -1.19
C PRO A 366 -8.48 -20.82 -0.09
N ARG A 367 -7.43 -20.04 -0.36
CA ARG A 367 -6.51 -19.61 0.70
C ARG A 367 -7.26 -18.77 1.73
N ARG A 368 -6.88 -18.93 2.99
CA ARG A 368 -7.39 -18.12 4.11
C ARG A 368 -7.27 -16.61 3.84
N THR A 369 -8.26 -15.85 4.32
CA THR A 369 -8.24 -14.38 4.33
C THR A 369 -7.93 -13.90 5.74
N SER A 370 -6.81 -13.19 5.90
CA SER A 370 -6.40 -12.60 7.17
C SER A 370 -6.38 -11.08 7.15
N ALA A 371 -6.32 -10.48 5.96
CA ALA A 371 -6.29 -9.05 5.72
C ALA A 371 -7.20 -8.68 4.56
N GLU A 372 -7.69 -7.45 4.57
CA GLU A 372 -8.62 -6.92 3.59
C GLU A 372 -7.94 -5.91 2.68
N LEU A 373 -8.15 -6.02 1.37
CA LEU A 373 -7.57 -5.08 0.41
C LEU A 373 -8.06 -3.66 0.68
N THR A 374 -9.34 -3.48 1.00
CA THR A 374 -9.93 -2.17 1.29
C THR A 374 -9.21 -1.45 2.42
N SER A 375 -8.74 -2.18 3.44
CA SER A 375 -7.95 -1.63 4.54
C SER A 375 -6.58 -1.11 4.07
N CYS A 376 -5.96 -1.75 3.08
CA CYS A 376 -4.75 -1.23 2.42
C CYS A 376 -5.07 0.03 1.61
N LEU A 377 -6.19 0.03 0.88
CA LEU A 377 -6.60 1.14 0.01
C LEU A 377 -7.04 2.39 0.78
N ASP A 378 -7.35 2.28 2.07
CA ASP A 378 -7.54 3.46 2.94
C ASP A 378 -6.33 4.40 2.92
N CYS A 379 -5.12 3.82 2.92
CA CYS A 379 -3.87 4.56 2.87
C CYS A 379 -3.32 4.65 1.45
N HIS A 380 -3.35 3.55 0.70
CA HIS A 380 -2.67 3.45 -0.60
C HIS A 380 -3.49 3.93 -1.78
N GLN A 381 -4.83 3.97 -1.68
CA GLN A 381 -5.79 4.29 -2.76
C GLN A 381 -5.75 3.32 -3.95
N THR A 382 -4.57 3.00 -4.44
CA THR A 382 -4.20 1.93 -5.36
C THR A 382 -2.88 1.35 -4.85
N LEU A 383 -2.87 0.08 -4.49
CA LEU A 383 -1.66 -0.63 -4.11
C LEU A 383 -1.08 -1.28 -5.37
N SER A 384 -0.17 -0.55 -6.04
CA SER A 384 0.50 -1.01 -7.25
C SER A 384 2.01 -1.08 -7.05
N LEU A 385 2.57 -2.27 -7.25
CA LEU A 385 3.97 -2.59 -7.02
C LEU A 385 4.58 -3.30 -8.24
N HIS A 386 5.90 -3.47 -8.22
CA HIS A 386 6.67 -4.12 -9.29
C HIS A 386 6.48 -3.46 -10.67
N GLY A 387 6.39 -2.13 -10.71
CA GLY A 387 6.29 -1.36 -11.96
C GLY A 387 4.94 -1.53 -12.66
N SER A 388 3.85 -1.36 -11.91
CA SER A 388 2.45 -1.47 -12.36
C SER A 388 1.97 -2.90 -12.64
N ASN A 389 2.74 -3.91 -12.29
CA ASN A 389 2.39 -5.30 -12.60
C ASN A 389 1.45 -5.91 -11.55
N ARG A 390 1.78 -5.74 -10.26
CA ARG A 390 1.04 -6.32 -9.14
C ARG A 390 0.19 -5.23 -8.50
N THR A 391 -1.11 -5.27 -8.73
CA THR A 391 -2.04 -4.18 -8.42
C THR A 391 -3.34 -4.72 -7.82
N ASP A 392 -3.66 -4.23 -6.63
CA ASP A 392 -4.98 -4.35 -6.01
C ASP A 392 -5.54 -5.78 -5.88
N ASP A 393 -4.69 -6.76 -5.57
CA ASP A 393 -5.12 -8.11 -5.20
C ASP A 393 -4.08 -8.77 -4.27
N LEU A 394 -4.46 -9.00 -3.01
CA LEU A 394 -3.57 -9.61 -2.01
C LEU A 394 -3.23 -11.06 -2.35
N GLN A 395 -4.12 -11.80 -3.02
CA GLN A 395 -3.89 -13.19 -3.39
C GLN A 395 -2.79 -13.31 -4.45
N VAL A 396 -2.65 -12.30 -5.33
CA VAL A 396 -1.54 -12.21 -6.27
C VAL A 396 -0.22 -12.01 -5.52
N CYS A 397 -0.17 -11.12 -4.53
CA CYS A 397 1.06 -10.84 -3.77
C CYS A 397 1.61 -12.08 -3.07
N VAL A 398 0.75 -12.83 -2.38
CA VAL A 398 1.17 -14.00 -1.60
C VAL A 398 1.59 -15.20 -2.45
N THR A 399 1.31 -15.19 -3.77
CA THR A 399 1.83 -16.25 -4.65
C THR A 399 3.37 -16.27 -4.69
N CYS A 400 4.01 -15.11 -4.55
CA CYS A 400 5.47 -14.97 -4.49
C CYS A 400 5.98 -14.60 -3.09
N HIS A 401 5.23 -13.78 -2.34
CA HIS A 401 5.54 -13.42 -0.96
C HIS A 401 5.00 -14.47 0.02
N ASN A 402 5.57 -15.67 -0.06
CA ASN A 402 5.14 -16.84 0.69
C ASN A 402 6.18 -17.22 1.78
N PRO A 403 5.85 -18.15 2.70
CA PRO A 403 6.71 -18.49 3.83
C PRO A 403 8.11 -19.00 3.46
N ARG A 404 8.30 -19.50 2.23
CA ARG A 404 9.56 -20.08 1.79
C ARG A 404 10.48 -19.08 1.09
N ASN A 405 9.92 -18.08 0.42
CA ASN A 405 10.69 -17.23 -0.48
C ASN A 405 11.51 -16.19 0.30
N THR A 406 12.72 -15.92 -0.18
CA THR A 406 13.66 -14.94 0.40
C THR A 406 14.27 -14.07 -0.70
N ASP A 407 15.00 -13.03 -0.31
CA ASP A 407 15.73 -12.17 -1.25
C ASP A 407 17.13 -12.67 -1.60
N LEU A 408 17.52 -13.90 -1.22
CA LEU A 408 18.87 -14.47 -1.38
C LEU A 408 19.44 -14.24 -2.80
N GLU A 409 18.71 -14.68 -3.84
CA GLU A 409 19.17 -14.63 -5.23
C GLU A 409 19.57 -13.21 -5.69
N VAL A 410 18.89 -12.19 -5.19
CA VAL A 410 19.15 -10.79 -5.56
C VAL A 410 20.05 -10.08 -4.55
N ARG A 411 20.09 -10.55 -3.30
CA ARG A 411 20.92 -10.00 -2.22
C ARG A 411 22.40 -10.28 -2.46
N GLU A 412 22.77 -11.47 -2.93
CA GLU A 412 24.16 -11.83 -3.22
C GLU A 412 24.81 -10.90 -4.28
N ILE A 413 24.01 -10.39 -5.20
CA ILE A 413 24.44 -9.51 -6.30
C ILE A 413 24.10 -8.04 -6.07
N ALA A 414 23.71 -7.67 -4.84
CA ALA A 414 23.26 -6.32 -4.52
C ALA A 414 24.33 -5.27 -4.83
N VAL A 415 23.96 -4.22 -5.57
CA VAL A 415 24.84 -3.08 -5.87
C VAL A 415 25.20 -2.32 -4.59
N SER A 416 24.24 -2.23 -3.67
CA SER A 416 24.42 -1.64 -2.34
C SER A 416 24.00 -2.66 -1.29
N PRO A 417 24.91 -3.50 -0.79
CA PRO A 417 24.54 -4.57 0.13
C PRO A 417 23.88 -4.04 1.41
N PRO A 418 22.91 -4.79 1.97
CA PRO A 418 22.30 -4.48 3.25
C PRO A 418 23.32 -4.53 4.39
N THR A 419 22.98 -3.87 5.49
CA THR A 419 23.85 -3.69 6.67
C THR A 419 23.38 -4.49 7.89
N ASP A 420 22.33 -5.30 7.72
CA ASP A 420 21.73 -6.16 8.74
C ASP A 420 22.59 -7.37 9.11
N GLY A 421 23.60 -7.70 8.31
CA GLY A 421 24.49 -8.84 8.52
C GLY A 421 23.83 -10.20 8.24
N LYS A 422 22.71 -10.21 7.51
CA LYS A 422 22.01 -11.43 7.09
C LYS A 422 22.44 -11.85 5.69
N ASP A 423 22.58 -13.15 5.49
CA ASP A 423 22.83 -13.73 4.16
C ASP A 423 21.59 -13.68 3.27
N GLU A 424 20.38 -13.72 3.86
CA GLU A 424 19.09 -13.50 3.21
C GLU A 424 18.03 -12.92 4.16
N GLU A 425 17.01 -12.28 3.59
CA GLU A 425 15.81 -11.82 4.32
C GLU A 425 14.57 -12.47 3.74
N SER A 426 13.66 -12.87 4.63
CA SER A 426 12.40 -13.48 4.23
C SER A 426 11.51 -12.49 3.46
N LEU A 427 10.87 -12.98 2.41
CA LEU A 427 9.86 -12.26 1.63
C LEU A 427 8.44 -12.69 2.00
N ASP A 428 8.24 -13.49 3.06
CA ASP A 428 6.92 -13.90 3.54
C ASP A 428 6.05 -12.67 3.81
N PHE A 429 4.88 -12.61 3.19
CA PHE A 429 4.00 -11.44 3.22
C PHE A 429 3.69 -10.99 4.64
N LYS A 430 3.49 -11.94 5.57
CA LYS A 430 3.15 -11.62 6.96
C LYS A 430 4.29 -10.94 7.73
N THR A 431 5.55 -11.30 7.46
CA THR A 431 6.71 -10.70 8.13
C THR A 431 7.15 -9.43 7.43
N MET A 432 7.11 -9.41 6.09
CA MET A 432 7.47 -8.26 5.26
C MET A 432 6.52 -7.09 5.51
N VAL A 433 5.20 -7.28 5.39
CA VAL A 433 4.23 -6.18 5.54
C VAL A 433 4.27 -5.61 6.96
N HIS A 434 4.36 -6.46 7.99
CA HIS A 434 4.56 -5.98 9.35
C HIS A 434 5.88 -5.22 9.50
N GLY A 435 7.00 -5.77 9.02
CA GLY A 435 8.32 -5.14 9.17
C GLY A 435 8.43 -3.78 8.48
N ILE A 436 7.78 -3.61 7.31
CA ILE A 436 7.69 -2.33 6.60
C ILE A 436 6.98 -1.28 7.45
N HIS A 437 5.80 -1.61 8.00
CA HIS A 437 4.96 -0.64 8.71
C HIS A 437 5.32 -0.50 10.21
N ALA A 438 6.06 -1.45 10.78
CA ALA A 438 6.47 -1.44 12.18
C ALA A 438 7.83 -0.75 12.42
N ALA A 439 8.36 0.00 11.45
CA ALA A 439 9.69 0.61 11.54
C ALA A 439 9.90 1.46 12.81
N SER A 440 8.86 2.08 13.36
CA SER A 440 8.94 2.90 14.58
C SER A 440 9.02 2.11 15.89
N VAL A 441 8.66 0.82 15.89
CA VAL A 441 8.66 -0.03 17.09
C VAL A 441 9.75 -1.10 17.07
N ARG A 442 10.30 -1.40 15.89
CA ARG A 442 11.41 -2.33 15.70
C ARG A 442 12.72 -1.74 16.24
N GLU A 443 13.54 -2.59 16.85
CA GLU A 443 14.92 -2.27 17.24
C GLU A 443 15.88 -2.37 16.04
N ASN A 444 15.56 -3.21 15.05
CA ASN A 444 16.35 -3.41 13.84
C ASN A 444 15.49 -3.15 12.60
N ALA A 445 15.91 -2.18 11.79
CA ALA A 445 15.23 -1.84 10.54
C ALA A 445 15.21 -3.05 9.58
N LEU A 446 14.06 -3.31 8.97
CA LEU A 446 13.93 -4.30 7.90
C LEU A 446 14.72 -3.81 6.68
N GLN A 447 15.57 -4.68 6.13
CA GLN A 447 16.29 -4.42 4.89
C GLN A 447 15.98 -5.52 3.87
N ILE A 448 15.46 -5.15 2.71
CA ILE A 448 15.14 -6.08 1.61
C ILE A 448 15.85 -5.62 0.35
N VAL A 449 16.47 -6.57 -0.35
CA VAL A 449 17.04 -6.34 -1.67
C VAL A 449 16.00 -6.65 -2.73
N GLY A 450 15.74 -5.67 -3.60
CA GLY A 450 14.77 -5.80 -4.69
C GLY A 450 15.33 -5.36 -6.03
N PHE A 451 14.44 -5.27 -7.02
CA PHE A 451 14.74 -4.77 -8.36
C PHE A 451 16.01 -5.39 -8.97
N ARG A 452 16.11 -6.73 -8.94
CA ARG A 452 17.24 -7.51 -9.50
C ARG A 452 18.61 -7.14 -8.88
N GLY A 453 18.63 -6.76 -7.60
CA GLY A 453 19.84 -6.38 -6.87
C GLY A 453 20.25 -4.92 -7.04
N PHE A 454 19.48 -4.11 -7.79
CA PHE A 454 19.81 -2.70 -7.99
C PHE A 454 19.42 -1.80 -6.82
N THR A 455 18.52 -2.26 -5.94
CA THR A 455 18.01 -1.43 -4.85
C THR A 455 17.90 -2.23 -3.57
N THR A 456 18.46 -1.67 -2.51
CA THR A 456 18.28 -2.14 -1.14
C THR A 456 17.37 -1.15 -0.43
N TYR A 457 16.23 -1.63 0.01
CA TYR A 457 15.25 -0.86 0.75
C TYR A 457 15.53 -1.02 2.24
N ALA A 458 15.75 0.07 2.95
CA ALA A 458 15.81 0.10 4.40
C ALA A 458 14.56 0.80 4.93
N TYR A 459 13.71 0.07 5.65
CA TYR A 459 12.44 0.59 6.15
C TYR A 459 12.63 1.21 7.53
N THR A 460 12.71 2.55 7.55
CA THR A 460 12.88 3.37 8.77
C THR A 460 11.73 4.33 9.01
N GLU A 461 10.83 4.46 8.04
CA GLU A 461 9.77 5.45 8.04
C GLU A 461 8.61 5.04 8.95
N PRO A 462 8.12 5.94 9.83
CA PRO A 462 7.04 5.62 10.74
C PRO A 462 5.71 5.44 10.00
N PHE A 463 4.91 4.47 10.44
CA PHE A 463 3.51 4.34 10.00
C PHE A 463 2.69 5.55 10.46
N PRO A 464 1.86 6.16 9.59
CA PRO A 464 1.11 7.37 9.92
C PRO A 464 0.01 7.17 10.98
N GLY A 465 -0.49 5.95 11.13
CA GLY A 465 -1.54 5.59 12.09
C GLY A 465 -1.01 4.90 13.36
N ASP A 466 -1.92 4.34 14.14
CA ASP A 466 -1.58 3.46 15.26
C ASP A 466 -1.27 2.06 14.73
N ILE A 467 0.01 1.72 14.66
CA ILE A 467 0.47 0.39 14.23
C ILE A 467 -0.02 -0.74 15.15
N SER A 468 -0.43 -0.41 16.38
CA SER A 468 -1.05 -1.37 17.29
C SER A 468 -2.55 -1.56 17.05
N ASN A 469 -3.17 -0.85 16.12
CA ASN A 469 -4.53 -1.16 15.69
C ASN A 469 -4.51 -2.21 14.58
N CYS A 470 -4.67 -3.48 14.94
CA CYS A 470 -4.64 -4.61 13.98
C CYS A 470 -5.72 -4.49 12.89
N LEU A 471 -6.88 -3.88 13.19
CA LEU A 471 -7.95 -3.62 12.23
C LEU A 471 -7.59 -2.56 11.19
N SER A 472 -6.39 -1.98 11.28
CA SER A 472 -5.83 -1.15 10.20
C SER A 472 -5.62 -1.94 8.91
N CYS A 473 -5.45 -3.26 9.00
CA CYS A 473 -5.21 -4.15 7.85
C CYS A 473 -6.00 -5.46 7.92
N HIS A 474 -6.25 -5.99 9.11
CA HIS A 474 -6.82 -7.32 9.29
C HIS A 474 -8.36 -7.34 9.26
N THR A 475 -8.92 -8.50 8.92
CA THR A 475 -10.31 -8.84 9.26
C THR A 475 -10.51 -8.85 10.79
N ASP A 476 -11.77 -8.90 11.23
CA ASP A 476 -12.14 -8.92 12.66
C ASP A 476 -11.42 -10.00 13.49
N ASP A 477 -11.05 -11.12 12.87
CA ASP A 477 -10.38 -12.26 13.50
C ASP A 477 -9.00 -12.60 12.89
N GLY A 478 -8.61 -11.96 11.79
CA GLY A 478 -7.42 -12.31 11.00
C GLY A 478 -6.08 -12.08 11.70
N PHE A 479 -6.07 -11.38 12.84
CA PHE A 479 -4.92 -11.12 13.69
C PHE A 479 -4.92 -11.94 15.00
N THR A 480 -5.93 -12.78 15.21
CA THR A 480 -6.13 -13.49 16.48
C THR A 480 -5.37 -14.81 16.54
N LEU A 481 -5.25 -15.36 17.75
CA LEU A 481 -4.65 -16.65 18.03
C LEU A 481 -5.69 -17.63 18.60
N PRO A 482 -5.65 -18.93 18.24
CA PRO A 482 -4.61 -19.64 17.49
C PRO A 482 -4.58 -19.29 15.99
N LEU A 483 -3.41 -19.44 15.34
CA LEU A 483 -3.31 -19.33 13.89
C LEU A 483 -4.15 -20.42 13.19
N PRO A 484 -4.65 -20.16 11.96
CA PRO A 484 -5.29 -21.19 11.14
C PRO A 484 -4.40 -22.41 10.93
N SER A 485 -5.01 -23.58 10.72
CA SER A 485 -4.24 -24.79 10.40
C SER A 485 -3.50 -24.64 9.08
N GLY A 486 -2.28 -25.18 9.00
CA GLY A 486 -1.48 -25.20 7.77
C GLY A 486 -0.64 -23.95 7.53
N VAL A 487 -0.57 -23.00 8.48
CA VAL A 487 0.40 -21.91 8.43
C VAL A 487 1.81 -22.48 8.63
N LEU A 488 2.71 -22.19 7.69
CA LEU A 488 4.08 -22.68 7.71
C LEU A 488 4.99 -21.75 8.52
N GLY A 489 6.12 -22.30 8.97
CA GLY A 489 7.25 -21.53 9.45
C GLY A 489 7.80 -20.63 8.35
N THR A 490 8.42 -19.53 8.74
CA THR A 490 8.98 -18.55 7.80
C THR A 490 10.46 -18.83 7.59
N THR A 491 10.87 -19.12 6.36
CA THR A 491 12.26 -19.37 5.97
C THR A 491 13.12 -18.12 6.19
N ILE A 492 14.24 -18.33 6.86
CA ILE A 492 15.30 -17.33 7.10
C ILE A 492 16.67 -17.77 6.57
N ASP A 493 16.79 -19.06 6.22
CA ASP A 493 17.92 -19.65 5.52
C ASP A 493 17.36 -20.70 4.55
N THR A 494 17.60 -20.54 3.25
CA THR A 494 17.08 -21.41 2.18
C THR A 494 17.88 -22.72 2.03
N GLY A 495 18.97 -22.90 2.80
CA GLY A 495 19.77 -24.12 2.77
C GLY A 495 20.57 -24.30 1.47
N ASP A 496 21.07 -25.52 1.25
CA ASP A 496 21.88 -25.87 0.06
C ASP A 496 20.98 -26.22 -1.15
N ASP A 497 19.79 -26.80 -0.93
CA ASP A 497 18.86 -27.23 -1.99
C ASP A 497 17.71 -26.23 -2.18
N HIS A 498 17.96 -25.16 -2.93
CA HIS A 498 16.97 -24.08 -3.13
C HIS A 498 15.65 -24.53 -3.78
N ALA A 499 15.60 -25.70 -4.42
CA ALA A 499 14.37 -26.25 -5.00
C ALA A 499 13.48 -26.99 -3.99
N SER A 500 13.99 -27.28 -2.79
CA SER A 500 13.37 -28.14 -1.79
C SER A 500 13.32 -27.47 -0.41
N PRO A 501 12.18 -27.49 0.31
CA PRO A 501 12.09 -26.88 1.65
C PRO A 501 12.70 -27.74 2.77
N LEU A 502 13.38 -28.85 2.44
CA LEU A 502 13.72 -29.89 3.42
C LEU A 502 14.89 -29.51 4.32
N ASP A 503 15.79 -28.65 3.84
CA ASP A 503 16.96 -28.13 4.54
C ASP A 503 16.84 -26.65 4.89
N ASP A 504 15.73 -25.99 4.54
CA ASP A 504 15.42 -24.63 4.99
C ASP A 504 15.44 -24.53 6.54
N THR A 505 16.09 -23.48 7.05
CA THR A 505 15.93 -23.05 8.44
C THR A 505 14.79 -22.04 8.54
N VAL A 506 13.85 -22.31 9.45
CA VAL A 506 12.63 -21.54 9.61
C VAL A 506 12.47 -21.01 11.03
N VAL A 507 11.77 -19.89 11.14
CA VAL A 507 11.18 -19.37 12.38
C VAL A 507 9.77 -19.93 12.53
N THR A 508 9.39 -20.36 13.73
CA THR A 508 8.05 -20.94 13.98
C THR A 508 6.92 -19.94 13.70
N PRO A 509 5.72 -20.37 13.28
CA PRO A 509 4.70 -19.50 12.69
C PRO A 509 4.28 -18.28 13.52
N ILE A 510 3.99 -18.47 14.82
CA ILE A 510 3.55 -17.36 15.69
C ILE A 510 4.75 -16.46 15.99
N THR A 511 5.91 -17.06 16.28
CA THR A 511 7.16 -16.35 16.55
C THR A 511 7.57 -15.48 15.37
N ALA A 512 7.43 -15.94 14.12
CA ALA A 512 7.72 -15.16 12.91
C ALA A 512 6.84 -13.90 12.81
N VAL A 513 5.55 -14.02 13.11
CA VAL A 513 4.59 -12.89 13.07
C VAL A 513 4.83 -11.90 14.22
N CYS A 514 5.10 -12.39 15.43
CA CYS A 514 5.34 -11.50 16.56
C CYS A 514 6.70 -10.80 16.44
N SER A 515 7.74 -11.52 16.01
CA SER A 515 9.10 -10.97 15.88
C SER A 515 9.26 -10.02 14.69
N SER A 516 8.32 -9.98 13.74
CA SER A 516 8.33 -8.96 12.69
C SER A 516 8.05 -7.55 13.21
N CYS A 517 7.53 -7.39 14.43
CA CYS A 517 7.40 -6.09 15.10
C CYS A 517 8.19 -6.03 16.41
N HIS A 518 8.20 -7.13 17.17
CA HIS A 518 8.87 -7.25 18.47
C HIS A 518 10.19 -8.02 18.33
N ASP A 519 11.19 -7.38 17.73
CA ASP A 519 12.49 -7.97 17.38
C ASP A 519 13.59 -7.74 18.42
N GLY A 520 13.24 -7.18 19.59
CA GLY A 520 14.17 -6.96 20.68
C GLY A 520 14.62 -8.25 21.39
N GLN A 521 15.82 -8.25 21.96
CA GLN A 521 16.43 -9.44 22.57
C GLN A 521 15.58 -10.08 23.69
N THR A 522 14.88 -9.26 24.49
CA THR A 522 14.01 -9.78 25.57
C THR A 522 12.77 -10.45 24.99
N ALA A 523 12.21 -9.93 23.90
CA ALA A 523 11.07 -10.52 23.22
C ALA A 523 11.46 -11.87 22.58
N ALA A 524 12.62 -11.92 21.92
CA ALA A 524 13.18 -13.17 21.36
C ALA A 524 13.33 -14.26 22.44
N ALA A 525 13.96 -13.94 23.58
CA ALA A 525 14.11 -14.90 24.68
C ALA A 525 12.76 -15.37 25.24
N HIS A 526 11.79 -14.46 25.38
CA HIS A 526 10.44 -14.81 25.81
C HIS A 526 9.76 -15.78 24.83
N MET A 527 9.87 -15.54 23.52
CA MET A 527 9.29 -16.43 22.51
C MET A 527 9.93 -17.82 22.56
N THR A 528 11.26 -17.91 22.68
CA THR A 528 11.97 -19.19 22.84
C THR A 528 11.56 -19.94 24.11
N ASP A 529 11.46 -19.25 25.25
CA ASP A 529 11.05 -19.87 26.52
C ASP A 529 9.62 -20.45 26.48
N ASN A 530 8.78 -20.01 25.54
CA ASN A 530 7.40 -20.46 25.36
C ASN A 530 7.22 -21.40 24.14
N GLY A 531 8.32 -22.01 23.68
CA GLY A 531 8.32 -23.05 22.66
C GLY A 531 8.42 -22.56 21.21
N GLY A 532 8.54 -21.25 20.99
CA GLY A 532 8.93 -20.69 19.70
C GLY A 532 10.38 -21.03 19.35
N SER A 533 10.71 -21.09 18.07
CA SER A 533 12.09 -21.22 17.60
C SER A 533 12.41 -20.20 16.52
N PHE A 534 13.63 -19.70 16.54
CA PHE A 534 14.23 -18.86 15.49
C PHE A 534 15.19 -19.64 14.60
N ASP A 535 15.38 -20.93 14.89
CA ASP A 535 16.35 -21.80 14.23
C ASP A 535 15.82 -23.24 14.35
N THR A 536 14.95 -23.63 13.42
CA THR A 536 14.39 -24.99 13.35
C THR A 536 14.05 -25.37 11.91
N THR A 537 13.45 -26.54 11.70
CA THR A 537 12.99 -26.99 10.38
C THR A 537 11.47 -27.15 10.37
N GLN A 538 10.86 -27.06 9.19
CA GLN A 538 9.42 -27.31 9.04
C GLN A 538 9.05 -28.73 9.52
N ALA A 539 9.90 -29.73 9.29
CA ALA A 539 9.68 -31.09 9.77
C ALA A 539 9.63 -31.21 11.31
N ALA A 540 10.43 -30.41 12.03
CA ALA A 540 10.40 -30.38 13.49
C ALA A 540 9.10 -29.75 14.03
N ILE A 541 8.57 -28.75 13.33
CA ILE A 541 7.26 -28.15 13.63
C ILE A 541 6.14 -29.17 13.37
N ASP A 542 6.12 -29.78 12.19
CA ASP A 542 5.06 -30.70 11.76
C ASP A 542 5.00 -31.98 12.63
N SER A 543 6.16 -32.46 13.09
CA SER A 543 6.23 -33.63 13.97
C SER A 543 5.89 -33.33 15.43
N GLY A 544 5.76 -32.06 15.80
CA GLY A 544 5.55 -31.61 17.17
C GLY A 544 6.80 -31.74 18.06
N GLU A 545 8.00 -31.80 17.45
CA GLU A 545 9.26 -31.66 18.19
C GLU A 545 9.42 -30.22 18.71
N VAL A 546 9.03 -29.24 17.89
CA VAL A 546 8.95 -27.82 18.26
C VAL A 546 7.48 -27.40 18.27
N VAL A 547 7.01 -26.94 19.43
CA VAL A 547 5.60 -26.58 19.64
C VAL A 547 5.50 -25.26 20.37
N GLU A 548 4.86 -24.29 19.71
CA GLU A 548 4.53 -23.01 20.31
C GLU A 548 3.40 -23.15 21.33
N THR A 549 3.55 -22.49 22.47
CA THR A 549 2.51 -22.44 23.52
C THR A 549 1.89 -21.05 23.68
N CYS A 550 2.12 -20.18 22.70
CA CYS A 550 1.71 -18.77 22.69
C CYS A 550 0.21 -18.61 22.98
N ASP A 551 -0.63 -19.46 22.39
CA ASP A 551 -2.10 -19.39 22.48
C ASP A 551 -2.65 -19.61 23.89
N VAL A 552 -1.85 -20.19 24.80
CA VAL A 552 -2.22 -20.35 26.20
C VAL A 552 -2.40 -18.99 26.86
N CYS A 553 -1.59 -18.01 26.47
CA CYS A 553 -1.55 -16.67 27.04
C CYS A 553 -2.10 -15.60 26.09
N HIS A 554 -1.82 -15.72 24.79
CA HIS A 554 -2.14 -14.73 23.76
C HIS A 554 -3.36 -15.07 22.91
N GLY A 555 -3.93 -16.27 23.07
CA GLY A 555 -5.16 -16.64 22.39
C GLY A 555 -6.37 -15.79 22.80
N THR A 556 -7.43 -15.83 22.00
CA THR A 556 -8.67 -15.10 22.29
C THR A 556 -9.22 -15.44 23.69
N GLY A 557 -9.53 -14.41 24.48
CA GLY A 557 -10.03 -14.51 25.85
C GLY A 557 -9.00 -14.91 26.91
N ARG A 558 -7.71 -14.97 26.56
CA ARG A 558 -6.63 -15.31 27.50
C ARG A 558 -6.06 -14.08 28.21
N ILE A 559 -5.16 -14.32 29.16
CA ILE A 559 -4.62 -13.28 30.07
C ILE A 559 -3.87 -12.15 29.33
N SER A 560 -3.35 -12.44 28.15
CA SER A 560 -2.59 -11.54 27.29
C SER A 560 -3.06 -11.64 25.84
N ASP A 561 -4.36 -11.86 25.63
CA ASP A 561 -5.03 -11.84 24.32
C ASP A 561 -4.49 -10.70 23.44
N VAL A 562 -4.12 -11.02 22.19
CA VAL A 562 -3.63 -10.06 21.20
C VAL A 562 -4.54 -8.84 21.11
N ALA A 563 -5.86 -9.03 21.05
CA ALA A 563 -6.85 -7.97 20.94
C ALA A 563 -6.91 -7.04 22.16
N VAL A 564 -6.44 -7.52 23.32
CA VAL A 564 -6.43 -6.76 24.59
C VAL A 564 -5.10 -6.05 24.80
N LYS A 565 -4.00 -6.59 24.28
CA LYS A 565 -2.64 -6.02 24.42
C LYS A 565 -2.31 -4.99 23.36
N HIS A 566 -3.00 -5.05 22.24
CA HIS A 566 -2.95 -4.07 21.17
C HIS A 566 -4.13 -3.11 21.28
N ASN A 567 -3.97 -1.87 20.80
CA ASN A 567 -5.06 -0.89 20.81
C ASN A 567 -5.99 -1.17 19.61
N VAL A 568 -6.60 -2.35 19.59
CA VAL A 568 -7.50 -2.75 18.51
C VAL A 568 -8.81 -2.00 18.63
N HIS A 569 -9.17 -1.26 17.59
CA HIS A 569 -10.42 -0.52 17.54
C HIS A 569 -10.90 -0.36 16.11
N ALA A 570 -12.22 -0.27 15.93
CA ALA A 570 -12.77 0.11 14.64
C ALA A 570 -12.19 1.47 14.25
N LYS A 571 -11.71 1.60 13.00
CA LYS A 571 -11.34 2.91 12.46
C LYS A 571 -12.52 3.87 12.66
N PRO A 572 -12.26 5.16 12.95
CA PRO A 572 -13.32 6.14 13.15
C PRO A 572 -14.32 6.06 11.99
N ILE A 573 -15.53 5.59 12.29
CA ILE A 573 -16.60 5.40 11.31
C ILE A 573 -16.83 6.75 10.63
N GLN A 574 -16.82 6.75 9.29
CA GLN A 574 -17.08 7.91 8.45
C GLN A 574 -18.47 8.49 8.68
#